data_AF-A0A1Q5TKS6-F1
#
_entry.id   AF-A0A1Q5TKS6-F1
#
_cell.length_a   1.000
_cell.length_b   1.000
_cell.length_c   1.000
_cell.angle_alpha   90.00
_cell.angle_beta   90.00
_cell.angle_gamma   90.00
#
_symmetry.space_group_name_H-M   'P 1'
#
loop_
_entity.id
_entity.type
_entity.pdbx_description
1 polymer ?
#
loop_
_entity_poly.entity_id
_entity_poly.type
_entity_poly.pdbx_seq_one_letter_code
_entity_poly.pdbx_strand_id
1 'polypeptide(L)'
;MNDKNTKTYRGQGRVAFLAHIDLFRTLVEKGYPLKVIYADHKDKLQIGYPQFTKYVNRYILKTKPNGHQKKEIMNEDQAMKANSPGFQHNPNSANTRDDLI
;
A
#
# COMPACT_ATOMS: atom_id res chain seq x y z
N MET A 1 -25.28 28.27 -7.76
CA MET A 1 -24.27 27.32 -8.25
C MET A 1 -24.54 25.99 -7.56
N ASN A 2 -24.82 24.93 -8.32
CA ASN A 2 -25.32 23.66 -7.77
C ASN A 2 -24.14 22.69 -7.57
N ASP A 3 -23.58 22.66 -6.36
CA ASP A 3 -22.55 21.70 -5.95
C ASP A 3 -23.12 20.28 -6.02
N LYS A 4 -22.84 19.58 -7.12
CA LYS A 4 -23.13 18.15 -7.26
C LYS A 4 -22.24 17.41 -6.26
N ASN A 5 -22.76 17.15 -5.07
CA ASN A 5 -22.21 16.18 -4.14
C ASN A 5 -22.31 14.79 -4.79
N THR A 6 -21.35 14.46 -5.67
CA THR A 6 -21.20 13.14 -6.25
C THR A 6 -20.71 12.23 -5.13
N LYS A 7 -21.65 11.62 -4.39
CA LYS A 7 -21.36 10.55 -3.45
C LYS A 7 -20.63 9.45 -4.23
N THR A 8 -19.30 9.49 -4.21
CA THR A 8 -18.46 8.47 -4.82
C THR A 8 -18.63 7.23 -3.99
N TYR A 9 -19.32 6.23 -4.55
CA TYR A 9 -19.52 4.97 -3.84
C TYR A 9 -18.16 4.32 -3.63
N ARG A 10 -17.88 3.92 -2.39
CA ARG A 10 -16.60 3.32 -2.01
C ARG A 10 -16.36 2.08 -2.89
N GLY A 11 -15.36 2.16 -3.77
CA GLY A 11 -15.03 1.08 -4.71
C GLY A 11 -15.46 1.30 -6.16
N GLN A 12 -16.23 2.35 -6.49
CA GLN A 12 -16.62 2.68 -7.87
C GLN A 12 -15.41 2.78 -8.81
N GLY A 13 -14.38 3.50 -8.38
CA GLY A 13 -13.14 3.63 -9.14
C GLY A 13 -12.36 2.33 -9.33
N ARG A 14 -12.50 1.38 -8.40
CA ARG A 14 -11.91 0.05 -8.53
C ARG A 14 -12.66 -0.80 -9.56
N VAL A 15 -14.00 -0.76 -9.54
CA VAL A 15 -14.82 -1.47 -10.52
C VAL A 15 -14.58 -0.92 -11.92
N ALA A 16 -14.55 0.41 -12.06
CA ALA A 16 -14.24 1.07 -13.33
C ALA A 16 -12.86 0.66 -13.88
N PHE A 17 -11.85 0.56 -13.00
CA PHE A 17 -10.53 0.07 -13.39
C PHE A 17 -10.57 -1.40 -13.84
N LEU A 18 -11.21 -2.28 -13.06
CA LEU A 18 -11.28 -3.71 -13.35
C LEU A 18 -12.05 -4.00 -14.64
N ALA A 19 -13.08 -3.22 -14.96
CA ALA A 19 -13.83 -3.34 -16.20
C ALA A 19 -12.97 -3.07 -17.46
N HIS A 20 -11.86 -2.32 -17.32
CA HIS A 20 -10.96 -1.97 -18.41
C HIS A 20 -9.57 -2.61 -18.27
N ILE A 21 -9.44 -3.64 -17.42
CA ILE A 21 -8.14 -4.25 -17.10
C ILE A 21 -7.42 -4.79 -18.34
N ASP A 22 -8.14 -5.44 -19.25
CA ASP A 22 -7.58 -6.01 -20.48
C ASP A 22 -7.06 -4.91 -21.41
N LEU A 23 -7.81 -3.82 -21.55
CA LEU A 23 -7.39 -2.66 -22.34
C LEU A 23 -6.11 -2.04 -21.77
N PHE A 24 -6.04 -1.82 -20.46
CA PHE A 24 -4.84 -1.28 -19.83
C PHE A 24 -3.66 -2.23 -19.95
N ARG A 25 -3.89 -3.53 -19.83
CA ARG A 25 -2.85 -4.55 -20.04
C ARG A 25 -2.27 -4.47 -21.45
N THR A 26 -3.12 -4.44 -22.48
CA THR A 26 -2.66 -4.31 -23.87
C THR A 26 -1.89 -3.01 -24.12
N LEU A 27 -2.34 -1.88 -23.56
CA LEU A 27 -1.64 -0.60 -23.71
C LEU A 27 -0.27 -0.62 -23.01
N VAL A 28 -0.18 -1.24 -21.83
CA VAL A 28 1.09 -1.39 -21.10
C VAL A 28 2.04 -2.34 -21.84
N GLU A 29 1.53 -3.46 -22.37
CA GLU A 29 2.32 -4.42 -23.16
C GLU A 29 2.84 -3.81 -24.47
N LYS A 30 2.06 -2.91 -25.09
CA LYS A 30 2.50 -2.11 -26.24
C LYS A 30 3.54 -1.04 -25.90
N GLY A 31 3.87 -0.85 -24.62
CA GLY A 31 4.88 0.11 -24.16
C GLY A 31 4.37 1.54 -24.00
N TYR A 32 3.05 1.78 -23.98
CA TYR A 32 2.53 3.12 -23.75
C TYR A 32 2.83 3.61 -22.32
N PRO A 33 3.23 4.87 -22.14
CA PRO A 33 3.50 5.43 -20.83
C PRO A 33 2.19 5.56 -20.02
N LEU A 34 2.23 5.18 -18.74
CA LEU A 34 1.06 5.19 -17.84
C LEU A 34 0.37 6.55 -17.73
N LYS A 35 1.14 7.64 -17.86
CA LYS A 35 0.61 9.01 -17.86
C LYS A 35 -0.33 9.26 -19.04
N VAL A 36 0.00 8.77 -20.24
CA VAL A 36 -0.82 8.93 -21.45
C VAL A 36 -2.08 8.09 -21.33
N ILE A 37 -1.93 6.81 -20.96
CA ILE A 37 -3.06 5.89 -20.73
C ILE A 37 -4.05 6.50 -19.72
N TYR A 38 -3.54 7.07 -18.63
CA TYR A 38 -4.37 7.73 -17.63
C TYR A 38 -5.04 8.98 -18.17
N ALA A 39 -4.32 9.85 -18.89
CA ALA A 39 -4.88 11.10 -19.42
C ALA A 39 -6.09 10.84 -20.33
N ASP A 40 -6.04 9.81 -21.17
CA ASP A 40 -7.13 9.42 -22.07
C ASP A 40 -8.34 8.78 -21.35
N HIS A 41 -8.12 8.19 -20.17
CA HIS A 41 -9.15 7.41 -19.45
C HIS A 41 -9.57 8.02 -18.11
N LYS A 42 -9.01 9.18 -17.71
CA LYS A 42 -9.22 9.80 -16.40
C LYS A 42 -10.69 10.06 -16.08
N ASP A 43 -11.46 10.51 -17.07
CA ASP A 43 -12.86 10.92 -16.91
C ASP A 43 -13.78 9.71 -16.64
N LYS A 44 -13.39 8.54 -17.16
CA LYS A 44 -14.12 7.27 -16.99
C LYS A 44 -13.78 6.56 -15.69
N LEU A 45 -12.53 6.69 -15.25
CA LEU A 45 -11.96 5.95 -14.13
C LEU A 45 -12.37 6.51 -12.77
N GLN A 46 -12.67 7.81 -12.68
CA GLN A 46 -13.01 8.50 -11.42
C GLN A 46 -12.03 8.21 -10.27
N ILE A 47 -10.77 7.92 -10.61
CA ILE A 47 -9.67 7.71 -9.67
C ILE A 47 -8.53 8.66 -10.02
N GLY A 48 -7.80 9.07 -8.98
CA GLY A 48 -6.57 9.82 -9.15
C GLY A 48 -5.46 8.98 -9.77
N TYR A 49 -4.52 9.66 -10.44
CA TYR A 49 -3.33 9.05 -11.03
C TYR A 49 -2.54 8.11 -10.08
N PRO A 50 -2.30 8.46 -8.78
CA PRO A 50 -1.61 7.56 -7.86
C PRO A 50 -2.33 6.22 -7.63
N GLN A 51 -3.67 6.25 -7.66
CA GLN A 51 -4.48 5.05 -7.49
C GLN A 51 -4.47 4.19 -8.76
N PHE A 52 -4.48 4.84 -9.93
CA PHE A 52 -4.34 4.16 -11.22
C PHE A 52 -3.01 3.42 -11.31
N THR A 53 -1.88 4.07 -11.03
CA THR A 53 -0.56 3.42 -11.06
C THR A 53 -0.46 2.28 -10.05
N LYS A 54 -1.04 2.44 -8.85
CA LYS A 54 -1.13 1.36 -7.85
C LYS A 54 -1.91 0.15 -8.36
N TYR A 55 -3.01 0.37 -9.08
CA TYR A 55 -3.80 -0.71 -9.67
C TYR A 55 -3.10 -1.38 -10.85
N VAL A 56 -2.47 -0.61 -11.74
CA VAL A 56 -1.64 -1.17 -12.82
C VAL A 56 -0.52 -2.05 -12.23
N ASN A 57 0.21 -1.56 -11.24
CA ASN A 57 1.25 -2.33 -10.56
C ASN A 57 0.70 -3.62 -9.93
N ARG A 58 -0.47 -3.52 -9.28
CA ARG A 58 -1.08 -4.64 -8.56
C ARG A 58 -1.65 -5.72 -9.48
N TYR A 59 -2.30 -5.34 -10.57
CA TYR A 59 -3.10 -6.24 -11.39
C TYR A 59 -2.45 -6.60 -12.73
N ILE A 60 -1.56 -5.76 -13.27
CA ILE A 60 -0.94 -5.95 -14.58
C ILE A 60 0.54 -6.35 -14.43
N LEU A 61 1.32 -5.67 -13.58
CA LEU A 61 2.78 -5.88 -13.49
C LEU A 61 3.22 -6.95 -12.48
N LYS A 62 2.41 -7.24 -11.45
CA LYS A 62 2.70 -8.27 -10.43
C LYS A 62 2.67 -9.72 -10.93
N THR A 63 2.32 -9.96 -12.19
CA THR A 63 2.22 -11.30 -12.81
C THR A 63 3.53 -11.82 -13.37
N LYS A 64 4.61 -11.03 -13.40
CA LYS A 64 5.96 -11.61 -13.55
C LYS A 64 6.33 -12.24 -12.22
N PRO A 65 6.66 -13.55 -12.16
CA PRO A 65 7.20 -14.20 -10.97
C PRO A 65 8.63 -13.71 -10.72
N ASN A 66 8.84 -12.41 -10.55
CA ASN A 66 10.10 -11.87 -10.05
C ASN A 66 10.05 -11.94 -8.53
N GLY A 67 10.36 -13.13 -8.03
CA GLY A 67 11.32 -13.28 -6.94
C GLY A 67 11.10 -12.41 -5.71
N HIS A 68 9.87 -12.29 -5.21
CA HIS A 68 9.75 -12.35 -3.76
C HIS A 68 10.06 -13.80 -3.38
N GLN A 69 11.36 -14.12 -3.33
CA GLN A 69 11.85 -14.91 -2.21
C GLN A 69 11.35 -14.16 -0.98
N LYS A 70 10.14 -14.51 -0.55
CA LYS A 70 9.83 -14.55 0.85
C LYS A 70 10.99 -15.40 1.38
N LYS A 71 12.01 -14.75 1.92
CA LYS A 71 13.02 -15.43 2.70
C LYS A 71 12.19 -16.08 3.79
N GLU A 72 11.85 -17.34 3.58
CA GLU A 72 11.47 -18.25 4.64
C GLU A 72 12.70 -18.25 5.53
N ILE A 73 12.73 -17.27 6.44
CA ILE A 73 13.58 -17.35 7.60
C ILE A 73 12.91 -18.46 8.41
N MET A 74 13.27 -19.69 8.07
CA MET A 74 13.31 -20.80 9.01
C MET A 74 14.19 -20.30 10.16
N ASN A 75 13.56 -19.91 11.25
CA ASN A 75 14.22 -19.72 12.53
C ASN A 75 13.47 -20.61 13.50
N GLU A 76 13.80 -21.90 13.47
CA GLU A 76 13.81 -22.69 14.69
C GLU A 76 15.26 -22.80 15.14
N ASP A 77 15.44 -22.40 16.40
CA ASP A 77 16.60 -22.54 17.26
C ASP A 77 17.84 -21.68 16.96
N GLN A 78 17.88 -20.49 17.58
CA GLN A 78 18.51 -20.39 18.90
C GLN A 78 18.34 -19.01 19.56
N ALA A 79 18.19 -19.09 20.88
CA ALA A 79 17.99 -18.01 21.82
C ALA A 79 19.09 -16.93 21.81
N MET A 80 18.70 -15.68 22.09
CA MET A 80 19.09 -14.92 23.30
C MET A 80 18.93 -13.41 23.08
N LYS A 81 18.02 -12.83 23.88
CA LYS A 81 18.02 -11.46 24.43
C LYS A 81 18.24 -10.27 23.48
N ALA A 82 17.18 -9.49 23.28
CA ALA A 82 17.28 -8.03 23.37
C ALA A 82 15.92 -7.40 23.71
N ASN A 83 15.84 -6.90 24.94
CA ASN A 83 14.84 -6.01 25.51
C ASN A 83 14.19 -5.06 24.49
N SER A 84 12.87 -5.16 24.31
CA SER A 84 12.05 -3.96 24.17
C SER A 84 11.46 -3.67 25.55
N PRO A 85 11.87 -2.60 26.26
CA PRO A 85 11.19 -2.22 27.47
C PRO A 85 9.83 -1.67 27.03
N GLY A 86 8.80 -2.51 27.11
CA GLY A 86 7.44 -2.01 27.23
C GLY A 86 7.37 -1.07 28.42
N PHE A 87 6.50 -0.07 28.37
CA PHE A 87 6.17 0.77 29.50
C PHE A 87 5.71 -0.12 30.68
N GLN A 88 6.65 -0.49 31.54
CA GLN A 88 6.39 -1.19 32.79
C GLN A 88 6.14 -0.11 33.84
N HIS A 89 4.86 0.14 34.15
CA HIS A 89 4.52 0.88 35.36
C HIS A 89 4.91 0.01 36.56
N ASN A 90 6.05 0.32 37.18
CA ASN A 90 6.46 -0.31 38.42
C ASN A 90 5.91 0.54 39.58
N PRO A 91 4.92 0.06 40.35
CA PRO A 91 4.27 0.85 41.40
C PRO A 91 5.20 1.14 42.61
N ASN A 92 6.42 0.61 42.61
CA ASN A 92 7.44 0.90 43.62
C ASN A 92 8.50 1.92 43.16
N SER A 93 8.23 2.69 42.08
CA SER A 93 9.15 3.71 41.54
C SER A 93 9.20 5.02 42.35
N ALA A 94 8.59 5.06 43.54
CA ALA A 94 8.79 6.14 44.49
C ALA A 94 9.87 5.69 45.49
N ASN A 95 10.97 6.44 45.53
CA ASN A 95 11.91 6.52 46.66
C ASN A 95 13.36 6.00 46.50
N THR A 96 14.00 6.28 45.36
CA THR A 96 15.47 6.44 45.34
C THR A 96 15.83 7.86 44.89
N ARG A 97 15.58 8.82 45.77
CA ARG A 97 16.41 10.03 45.86
C ARG A 97 17.61 9.68 46.72
N ASP A 98 18.67 9.20 46.08
CA ASP A 98 19.96 9.00 46.75
C ASP A 98 21.09 9.19 45.73
N ASP A 99 21.31 10.46 45.38
CA ASP A 99 22.60 10.96 44.88
C ASP A 99 22.69 12.42 45.36
N LEU A 100 23.22 12.57 46.59
CA LEU A 100 23.66 13.84 47.16
C LEU A 100 24.89 14.33 46.39
N ILE A 101 24.84 15.54 45.81
CA ILE A 101 25.85 16.61 45.99
C ILE A 101 25.17 17.97 45.79
#